data_AF-A0A1A8JIT0-F1
#
_entry.id   AF-A0A1A8JIT0-F1
#
_cell.length_a   1.000
_cell.length_b   1.000
_cell.length_c   1.000
_cell.angle_alpha   90.00
_cell.angle_beta   90.00
_cell.angle_gamma   90.00
#
_symmetry.space_group_name_H-M   'P 1'
#
loop_
_entity.id
_entity.type
_entity.pdbx_description
1 polymer ?
#
loop_
_entity_poly.entity_id
_entity_poly.type
_entity_poly.pdbx_seq_one_letter_code
_entity_poly.pdbx_strand_id
1 'polypeptide(L)'
;MFPQLSLSKDRLREELIDYQVTDSKQLPQEDNIDRFWGLLGKDVRFSELPRLMKALLCIPHSNASSERVFSMVRKIVTENRMSLDNSTVCALLACKINHSGPAYKYTRSKKVLKNAKSATYLHNKSLVNVREPHE
;
A
#
# COMPACT_ATOMS: atom_id res chain seq x y z
N MET A 1 -4.58 -4.67 -4.05
CA MET A 1 -5.40 -5.75 -4.66
C MET A 1 -6.22 -5.10 -5.75
N PHE A 2 -6.20 -5.61 -6.98
CA PHE A 2 -7.00 -5.05 -8.05
C PHE A 2 -8.49 -5.22 -7.69
N PRO A 3 -9.34 -4.20 -7.89
CA PRO A 3 -10.75 -4.31 -7.53
C PRO A 3 -11.43 -5.40 -8.38
N GLN A 4 -12.26 -6.23 -7.75
CA GLN A 4 -13.11 -7.16 -8.48
C GLN A 4 -14.21 -6.36 -9.19
N LEU A 5 -14.12 -6.31 -10.51
CA LEU A 5 -15.03 -5.53 -11.36
C LEU A 5 -16.08 -6.46 -11.97
N SER A 6 -17.28 -6.42 -11.42
CA SER A 6 -18.49 -6.87 -12.14
C SER A 6 -19.07 -5.66 -12.86
N LEU A 7 -18.93 -5.63 -14.18
CA LEU A 7 -19.43 -4.55 -15.03
C LEU A 7 -20.44 -5.06 -16.06
N SER A 8 -21.50 -4.28 -16.31
CA SER A 8 -22.41 -4.54 -17.43
C SER A 8 -21.81 -4.02 -18.73
N LYS A 9 -21.53 -4.90 -19.69
CA LYS A 9 -20.90 -4.53 -20.97
C LYS A 9 -21.77 -3.58 -21.80
N ASP A 10 -23.07 -3.78 -21.78
CA ASP A 10 -23.99 -2.96 -22.59
C ASP A 10 -24.12 -1.57 -22.00
N ARG A 11 -24.29 -1.49 -20.67
CA ARG A 11 -24.30 -0.21 -19.96
C ARG A 11 -22.99 0.56 -20.14
N LEU A 12 -21.86 -0.13 -20.02
CA LEU A 12 -20.55 0.48 -20.21
C LEU A 12 -20.38 1.07 -21.62
N ARG A 13 -20.89 0.40 -22.65
CA ARG A 13 -20.85 0.93 -24.03
C ARG A 13 -21.70 2.18 -24.18
N GLU A 14 -22.92 2.18 -23.65
CA GLU A 14 -23.79 3.36 -23.65
C GLU A 14 -23.11 4.54 -22.96
N GLU A 15 -22.55 4.30 -21.76
CA GLU A 15 -21.85 5.32 -20.98
C GLU A 15 -20.60 5.85 -21.68
N LEU A 16 -19.86 4.98 -22.38
CA LEU A 16 -18.70 5.39 -23.16
C LEU A 16 -19.10 6.29 -24.33
N ILE A 17 -20.18 5.96 -25.04
CA ILE A 17 -20.69 6.77 -26.14
C ILE A 17 -21.15 8.13 -25.60
N ASP A 18 -21.94 8.15 -24.52
CA ASP A 18 -22.42 9.38 -23.88
C ASP A 18 -21.24 10.27 -23.45
N TYR A 19 -20.22 9.69 -22.82
CA TYR A 19 -19.00 10.41 -22.44
C TYR A 19 -18.28 11.05 -23.64
N GLN A 20 -18.21 10.36 -24.78
CA GLN A 20 -17.53 10.85 -25.98
C GLN A 20 -18.27 11.99 -26.69
N VAL A 21 -19.61 12.02 -26.60
CA VAL A 21 -20.43 13.04 -27.26
C VAL A 21 -20.83 14.20 -26.34
N THR A 22 -20.73 14.01 -25.03
CA THR A 22 -21.03 15.05 -24.03
C THR A 22 -20.05 16.22 -24.18
N ASP A 23 -20.58 17.45 -24.16
CA ASP A 23 -19.77 18.66 -24.21
C ASP A 23 -18.88 18.76 -22.97
N SER A 24 -17.62 19.18 -23.15
CA SER A 24 -16.64 19.24 -22.07
C SER A 24 -17.10 20.09 -20.88
N LYS A 25 -17.94 21.12 -21.10
CA LYS A 25 -18.49 21.98 -20.04
C LYS A 25 -19.50 21.26 -19.14
N GLN A 26 -20.10 20.17 -19.62
CA GLN A 26 -21.04 19.35 -18.86
C GLN A 26 -20.34 18.26 -18.04
N LEU A 27 -19.04 18.07 -18.25
CA LEU A 27 -18.20 17.16 -17.48
C LEU A 27 -17.53 17.89 -16.29
N PRO A 28 -17.10 17.15 -15.25
CA PRO A 28 -16.35 17.74 -14.14
C PRO A 28 -15.10 18.48 -14.62
N GLN A 29 -14.93 19.74 -14.20
CA GLN A 29 -13.73 20.51 -14.46
C GLN A 29 -12.68 20.23 -13.38
N GLU A 30 -11.93 19.14 -13.53
CA GLU A 30 -10.94 18.69 -12.56
C GLU A 30 -9.71 18.12 -13.28
N ASP A 31 -8.52 18.66 -12.99
CA ASP A 31 -7.27 18.25 -13.63
C ASP A 31 -6.74 16.92 -13.08
N ASN A 32 -7.04 16.62 -11.81
CA ASN A 32 -6.66 15.35 -11.22
C ASN A 32 -7.57 14.23 -11.76
N ILE A 33 -7.02 13.35 -12.58
CA ILE A 33 -7.78 12.29 -13.26
C ILE A 33 -8.51 11.33 -12.30
N ASP A 34 -7.93 11.01 -11.14
CA ASP A 34 -8.60 10.16 -10.14
C ASP A 34 -9.83 10.87 -9.56
N ARG A 35 -9.67 12.14 -9.22
CA ARG A 35 -10.76 12.98 -8.71
C ARG A 35 -11.81 13.26 -9.78
N PHE A 36 -11.42 13.44 -11.02
CA PHE A 36 -12.33 13.59 -12.17
C PHE A 36 -13.27 12.38 -12.28
N TRP A 37 -12.73 11.15 -12.35
CA TRP A 37 -13.56 9.94 -12.41
C TRP A 37 -14.33 9.72 -11.09
N GLY A 38 -13.79 10.17 -9.96
CA GLY A 38 -14.51 10.19 -8.69
C GLY A 38 -15.75 11.09 -8.69
N LEU A 39 -15.68 12.24 -9.36
CA LEU A 39 -16.79 13.17 -9.51
C LEU A 39 -17.78 12.72 -10.58
N LEU A 40 -17.30 12.23 -11.72
CA LEU A 40 -18.16 11.74 -12.81
C LEU A 40 -19.02 10.56 -12.34
N GLY A 41 -18.49 9.67 -11.50
CA GLY A 41 -19.25 8.55 -10.93
C GLY A 41 -20.33 8.92 -9.92
N LYS A 42 -20.50 10.21 -9.60
CA LYS A 42 -21.67 10.69 -8.84
C LYS A 42 -22.87 10.98 -9.74
N ASP A 43 -22.64 11.12 -11.04
CA ASP A 43 -23.68 11.28 -12.03
C ASP A 43 -24.30 9.92 -12.34
N VAL A 44 -25.62 9.81 -12.20
CA VAL A 44 -26.38 8.58 -12.49
C VAL A 44 -26.27 8.13 -13.95
N ARG A 45 -25.87 9.05 -14.85
CA ARG A 45 -25.53 8.73 -16.23
C ARG A 45 -24.34 7.76 -16.32
N PHE A 46 -23.37 7.86 -15.41
CA PHE A 46 -22.08 7.16 -15.48
C PHE A 46 -21.86 6.26 -14.25
N SER A 47 -22.50 5.09 -14.26
CA SER A 47 -22.43 4.11 -13.16
C SER A 47 -21.26 3.13 -13.29
N GLU A 48 -20.91 2.72 -14.51
CA GLU A 48 -19.95 1.65 -14.79
C GLU A 48 -18.60 2.18 -15.30
N LEU A 49 -18.61 3.19 -16.17
CA LEU A 49 -17.42 3.76 -16.79
C LEU A 49 -16.43 4.31 -15.75
N PRO A 50 -16.84 5.09 -14.74
CA PRO A 50 -15.89 5.61 -13.75
C PRO A 50 -15.33 4.52 -12.83
N ARG A 51 -16.06 3.41 -12.62
CA ARG A 51 -15.57 2.25 -11.87
C ARG A 51 -14.44 1.56 -12.63
N LEU A 52 -14.62 1.36 -13.94
CA LEU A 52 -13.58 0.81 -14.81
C LEU A 52 -12.34 1.72 -14.85
N MET A 53 -12.53 3.02 -15.06
CA MET A 53 -11.41 3.96 -15.21
C MET A 53 -10.59 4.08 -13.92
N LYS A 54 -11.23 4.16 -12.75
CA LYS A 54 -10.51 4.17 -11.46
C LYS A 54 -9.72 2.88 -11.23
N ALA A 55 -10.24 1.74 -11.66
CA ALA A 55 -9.49 0.49 -11.58
C ALA A 55 -8.29 0.48 -12.54
N LEU A 56 -8.46 0.99 -13.76
CA LEU A 56 -7.37 1.13 -14.72
C LEU A 56 -6.26 2.03 -14.18
N LEU A 57 -6.61 3.13 -13.51
CA LEU A 57 -5.66 4.02 -12.83
C LEU A 57 -4.91 3.36 -11.67
N CYS A 58 -5.41 2.25 -11.12
CA CYS A 58 -4.69 1.47 -10.12
C CYS A 58 -3.58 0.59 -10.74
N ILE A 59 -3.53 0.46 -12.07
CA ILE A 59 -2.42 -0.24 -12.74
C ILE A 59 -1.21 0.69 -12.75
N PRO A 60 -0.09 0.29 -12.11
CA PRO A 60 1.11 1.11 -12.13
C PRO A 60 1.64 1.23 -13.56
N HIS A 61 1.87 2.47 -14.00
CA HIS A 61 2.40 2.76 -15.34
C HIS A 61 3.87 2.34 -15.51
N SER A 62 4.59 2.08 -14.41
CA SER A 62 5.98 1.61 -14.45
C SER A 62 6.35 0.82 -13.19
N ASN A 63 7.46 0.10 -13.28
CA ASN A 63 8.01 -0.65 -12.15
C ASN A 63 8.76 0.24 -11.14
N ALA A 64 8.86 1.55 -11.36
CA ALA A 64 9.67 2.46 -10.52
C ALA A 64 9.28 2.42 -9.03
N SER A 65 7.99 2.23 -8.72
CA SER A 65 7.52 2.08 -7.33
C SER A 65 8.08 0.79 -6.69
N SER A 66 8.01 -0.32 -7.42
CA SER A 66 8.56 -1.62 -7.00
C SER A 66 10.09 -1.57 -6.87
N GLU A 67 10.78 -0.93 -7.81
CA GLU A 67 12.23 -0.74 -7.78
C GLU A 67 12.70 0.12 -6.61
N ARG A 68 11.92 1.13 -6.23
CA ARG A 68 12.15 1.90 -5.00
C ARG A 68 12.05 0.99 -3.78
N VAL A 69 11.07 0.09 -3.73
CA VAL A 69 10.96 -0.91 -2.66
C VAL A 69 12.16 -1.86 -2.65
N PHE A 70 12.61 -2.36 -3.80
CA PHE A 70 13.81 -3.20 -3.90
C PHE A 70 15.08 -2.48 -3.45
N SER A 71 15.19 -1.19 -3.71
CA SER A 71 16.30 -0.36 -3.21
C SER A 71 16.24 -0.19 -1.69
N MET A 72 15.03 -0.14 -1.10
CA MET A 72 14.86 -0.20 0.34
C MET A 72 15.22 -1.58 0.91
N VAL A 73 14.85 -2.67 0.22
CA VAL A 73 15.18 -4.06 0.60
C VAL A 73 16.69 -4.27 0.61
N ARG A 74 17.42 -3.82 -0.43
CA ARG A 74 18.89 -3.92 -0.49
C ARG A 74 19.59 -3.28 0.71
N LYS A 75 19.03 -2.22 1.29
CA LYS A 75 19.56 -1.61 2.52
C LYS A 75 19.28 -2.44 3.78
N ILE A 76 18.25 -3.30 3.77
CA ILE A 76 17.86 -4.18 4.87
C ILE A 76 18.60 -5.52 4.77
N VAL A 77 18.72 -6.04 3.55
CA VAL A 77 19.41 -7.27 3.16
C VAL A 77 20.75 -6.86 2.54
N THR A 78 21.69 -6.43 3.37
CA THR A 78 23.08 -6.16 2.92
C THR A 78 23.96 -7.33 3.35
N GLU A 79 24.95 -7.70 2.52
CA GLU A 79 25.87 -8.81 2.75
C GLU A 79 26.59 -8.77 4.11
N ASN A 80 26.68 -7.60 4.75
CA ASN A 80 27.39 -7.36 6.00
C ASN A 80 26.52 -7.44 7.28
N ARG A 81 25.22 -7.72 7.20
CA ARG A 81 24.38 -7.96 8.39
C ARG A 81 23.56 -9.23 8.22
N MET A 82 23.53 -10.02 9.29
CA MET A 82 22.78 -11.27 9.47
C MET A 82 21.57 -11.38 8.55
N SER A 83 21.55 -12.42 7.72
CA SER A 83 20.42 -12.76 6.85
C SER A 83 19.14 -12.79 7.69
N LEU A 84 18.30 -11.76 7.55
CA LEU A 84 17.00 -11.70 8.20
C LEU A 84 16.06 -12.66 7.46
N ASP A 85 15.25 -13.40 8.21
CA ASP A 85 14.22 -14.22 7.61
C ASP A 85 13.24 -13.36 6.79
N ASN A 86 12.71 -13.94 5.70
CA ASN A 86 11.81 -13.26 4.77
C ASN A 86 10.59 -12.66 5.48
N SER A 87 10.04 -13.34 6.48
CA SER A 87 8.92 -12.83 7.27
C SER A 87 9.26 -11.53 7.99
N THR A 88 10.48 -11.42 8.51
CA THR A 88 10.98 -10.24 9.22
C THR A 88 11.26 -9.09 8.25
N VAL A 89 11.83 -9.40 7.08
CA VAL A 89 12.04 -8.42 6.00
C VAL A 89 10.72 -7.82 5.54
N CYS A 90 9.70 -8.65 5.29
CA CYS A 90 8.35 -8.19 4.91
C CYS A 90 7.73 -7.28 5.98
N ALA A 91 7.82 -7.65 7.26
CA ALA A 91 7.29 -6.85 8.36
C ALA A 91 7.98 -5.47 8.46
N LEU A 92 9.31 -5.42 8.32
CA LEU A 92 10.08 -4.18 8.33
C LEU A 92 9.75 -3.28 7.13
N LEU A 93 9.62 -3.86 5.94
CA LEU A 93 9.23 -3.13 4.73
C LEU A 93 7.81 -2.55 4.87
N ALA A 94 6.86 -3.32 5.40
CA ALA A 94 5.51 -2.83 5.64
C ALA A 94 5.52 -1.63 6.61
N CYS A 95 6.32 -1.67 7.68
CA CYS A 95 6.46 -0.53 8.60
C CYS A 95 7.03 0.70 7.90
N LYS A 96 8.02 0.51 7.01
CA LYS A 96 8.75 1.59 6.35
C LYS A 96 7.96 2.23 5.19
N ILE A 97 7.24 1.43 4.42
CA ILE A 97 6.38 1.92 3.32
C ILE A 97 5.22 2.74 3.87
N ASN A 98 4.66 2.32 5.02
CA ASN A 98 3.50 2.98 5.62
C ASN A 98 3.85 4.18 6.52
N HIS A 99 5.14 4.51 6.70
CA HIS A 99 5.59 5.66 7.50
C HIS A 99 6.59 6.51 6.72
N SER A 100 6.09 7.61 6.14
CA SER A 100 6.90 8.54 5.34
C SER A 100 7.66 9.58 6.18
N GLY A 101 7.43 9.62 7.50
CA GLY A 101 8.05 10.60 8.39
C GLY A 101 9.39 10.17 8.97
N PRO A 102 10.11 11.08 9.67
CA PRO A 102 11.28 10.71 10.46
C PRO A 102 10.94 9.65 11.51
N ALA A 103 11.89 8.74 11.78
CA ALA A 103 11.69 7.64 12.71
C ALA A 103 11.31 8.10 14.13
N TYR A 104 11.82 9.25 14.59
CA TYR A 104 11.53 9.78 15.92
C TYR A 104 10.09 10.32 16.06
N LYS A 105 9.40 10.60 14.95
CA LYS A 105 7.98 10.98 14.95
C LYS A 105 7.04 9.77 14.88
N TYR A 106 7.58 8.57 14.70
CA TYR A 106 6.78 7.36 14.63
C TYR A 106 6.28 6.93 16.02
N THR A 107 5.02 7.20 16.32
CA THR A 107 4.39 6.76 17.56
C THR A 107 3.86 5.34 17.39
N ARG A 108 4.54 4.37 18.03
CA ARG A 108 4.08 2.97 18.07
C ARG A 108 2.87 2.82 18.99
N SER A 109 2.00 1.84 18.69
CA SER A 109 0.89 1.51 19.58
C SER A 109 1.40 0.99 20.93
N LYS A 110 0.65 1.29 22.01
CA LYS A 110 0.98 0.82 23.37
C LYS A 110 1.12 -0.70 23.44
N LYS A 111 0.32 -1.43 22.66
CA LYS A 111 0.37 -2.90 22.53
C LYS A 111 1.71 -3.37 21.95
N VAL A 112 2.18 -2.76 20.86
CA VAL A 112 3.47 -3.10 20.24
C VAL A 112 4.62 -2.83 21.21
N LEU A 113 4.59 -1.69 21.93
CA LEU A 113 5.61 -1.37 22.93
C LEU A 113 5.63 -2.38 24.08
N LYS A 114 4.46 -2.79 24.59
CA LYS A 114 4.36 -3.81 25.64
C LYS A 114 4.94 -5.14 25.17
N ASN A 115 4.54 -5.59 23.98
CA ASN A 115 5.01 -6.86 23.42
C ASN A 115 6.52 -6.85 23.18
N ALA A 116 7.07 -5.75 22.65
CA ALA A 116 8.51 -5.60 22.44
C ALA A 116 9.27 -5.69 23.78
N LYS A 117 8.81 -4.98 24.82
CA LYS A 117 9.41 -5.07 26.16
C LYS A 117 9.39 -6.50 26.71
N SER A 118 8.24 -7.19 26.59
CA SER A 118 8.11 -8.58 27.03
C SER A 118 9.05 -9.52 26.27
N ALA A 119 9.16 -9.38 24.94
CA ALA A 119 10.07 -10.19 24.12
C ALA A 119 11.54 -9.94 24.48
N THR A 120 11.95 -8.68 24.66
CA THR A 120 13.31 -8.34 25.11
C THR A 120 13.62 -8.93 26.48
N TYR A 121 12.68 -8.86 27.43
CA TYR A 121 12.84 -9.47 28.75
C TYR A 121 13.05 -10.98 28.66
N LEU A 122 12.22 -11.68 27.88
CA LEU A 122 12.35 -13.13 27.68
C LEU A 122 13.69 -13.51 27.04
N HIS A 123 14.12 -12.78 26.01
CA HIS A 123 15.41 -13.00 25.37
C HIS A 123 16.57 -12.81 26.36
N ASN A 124 16.59 -11.70 27.09
CA ASN A 124 17.64 -11.43 28.07
C ASN A 124 17.67 -12.50 29.17
N LYS A 125 16.51 -12.96 29.65
CA LYS A 125 16.41 -14.06 30.62
C LYS A 125 16.98 -15.36 30.06
N SER A 126 16.70 -15.68 28.79
CA SER A 126 17.26 -16.88 28.14
C SER A 126 18.78 -16.83 28.04
N LEU A 127 19.37 -15.65 27.82
CA LEU A 127 20.83 -15.48 27.79
C LEU A 127 21.48 -15.63 29.16
N VAL A 128 20.79 -15.24 30.24
CA VAL A 128 21.25 -15.44 31.62
C VAL A 128 21.22 -16.94 31.98
N ASN A 129 20.14 -17.64 31.63
CA ASN A 129 20.01 -19.08 31.89
C ASN A 129 21.02 -19.94 31.11
N VAL A 130 21.54 -19.48 29.97
CA VAL A 130 22.59 -20.17 29.20
C VAL A 130 23.99 -19.93 29.78
N ARG A 131 24.16 -18.88 30.59
CA ARG A 131 25.44 -18.53 31.25
C ARG A 131 25.66 -19.20 32.60
N GLU A 132 24.70 -19.98 33.09
CA GLU A 132 24.84 -20.81 34.28
C GLU A 132 25.01 -22.28 33.84
N PRO A 133 26.19 -22.72 33.37
CA PRO A 133 26.46 -24.14 33.22
C PRO A 133 26.76 -24.73 34.60
N HIS A 134 25.94 -25.71 35.00
CA HIS A 134 26.29 -26.83 35.88
C HIS A 134 27.30 -26.54 37.01
N GLU A 135 26.79 -26.19 38.20
CA GLU A 135 27.39 -26.75 39.44
C GLU A 135 27.06 -28.24 39.55
#